data_AF-A0A0L8MXM8-F1
#
_entry.id   AF-A0A0L8MXM8-F1
#
_cell.length_a   1.000
_cell.length_b   1.000
_cell.length_c   1.000
_cell.angle_alpha   90.00
_cell.angle_beta   90.00
_cell.angle_gamma   90.00
#
_symmetry.space_group_name_H-M   'P 1'
#
loop_
_entity.id
_entity.type
_entity.pdbx_description
1 polymer ?
#
loop_
_entity_poly.entity_id
_entity_poly.type
_entity_poly.pdbx_seq_one_letter_code
_entity_poly.pdbx_strand_id
1 'polypeptide(L)'
;MDEHRDRFGGVEAICVTLTEHDCKIAPSTYYAHHKRRATPSAGTVRAACLKEVISEVFEADYRVYGARKIWRELNRQGHVVARCTVERRMRELGITGVVRGKRVITTLPGGQAGRAPDLVDRD
;
A
#
# COMPACT_ATOMS: atom_id res chain seq x y z
N MET A 1 -4.21 -19.02 -12.99
CA MET A 1 -3.26 -19.77 -13.84
C MET A 1 -2.69 -20.95 -13.09
N ASP A 2 -2.11 -20.77 -11.90
CA ASP A 2 -1.56 -21.87 -11.10
C ASP A 2 -2.57 -22.98 -10.80
N GLU A 3 -3.76 -22.63 -10.32
CA GLU A 3 -4.83 -23.59 -9.98
C GLU A 3 -5.31 -24.44 -11.16
N HIS A 4 -5.15 -23.95 -12.39
CA HIS A 4 -5.62 -24.65 -13.59
C HIS A 4 -4.47 -25.21 -14.43
N ARG A 5 -3.22 -25.11 -13.95
CA ARG A 5 -2.03 -25.54 -14.69
C ARG A 5 -2.13 -27.01 -15.11
N ASP A 6 -2.49 -27.89 -14.17
CA ASP A 6 -2.57 -29.34 -14.41
C ASP A 6 -3.73 -29.70 -15.34
N ARG A 7 -4.83 -28.94 -15.29
CA ARG A 7 -6.01 -29.14 -16.15
C ARG A 7 -5.74 -28.79 -17.62
N PHE A 8 -4.95 -27.75 -17.87
CA PHE A 8 -4.65 -27.27 -19.23
C PHE A 8 -3.29 -27.72 -19.76
N GLY A 9 -2.56 -28.56 -19.01
CA GLY A 9 -1.24 -29.06 -19.43
C GLY A 9 -0.12 -28.02 -19.37
N GLY A 10 -0.30 -26.93 -18.64
CA GLY A 10 0.71 -25.89 -18.44
C GLY A 10 0.17 -24.46 -18.52
N VAL A 11 1.04 -23.51 -18.16
CA VAL A 11 0.73 -22.07 -18.20
C VAL A 11 0.64 -21.56 -19.65
N GLU A 12 1.41 -22.15 -20.56
CA GLU A 12 1.45 -21.74 -21.96
C GLU A 12 0.10 -21.95 -22.66
N ALA A 13 -0.53 -23.11 -22.47
CA ALA A 13 -1.88 -23.39 -22.99
C ALA A 13 -2.94 -22.43 -22.43
N ILE A 14 -2.83 -22.05 -21.15
CA ILE A 14 -3.71 -21.06 -20.53
C ILE A 14 -3.50 -19.68 -21.16
N CYS A 15 -2.25 -19.27 -21.40
CA CYS A 15 -1.92 -17.99 -22.03
C CYS A 15 -2.43 -17.92 -23.49
N VAL A 16 -2.36 -19.02 -24.24
CA VAL A 16 -2.91 -19.13 -25.60
C VAL A 16 -4.43 -18.93 -25.56
N THR A 17 -5.13 -19.70 -24.73
CA THR A 17 -6.60 -19.62 -24.59
C THR A 17 -7.05 -18.22 -24.18
N LEU A 18 -6.34 -17.58 -23.24
CA LEU A 18 -6.67 -16.20 -22.83
C LEU A 18 -6.42 -15.18 -23.93
N THR A 19 -5.40 -15.39 -24.75
CA THR A 19 -5.11 -14.52 -25.90
C THR A 19 -6.20 -14.60 -26.95
N GLU A 20 -6.82 -15.77 -27.15
CA GLU A 20 -8.00 -15.95 -28.02
C GLU A 20 -9.23 -15.19 -27.51
N HIS A 21 -9.34 -15.01 -26.19
CA HIS A 21 -10.38 -14.22 -25.53
C HIS A 21 -9.96 -12.77 -25.22
N ASP A 22 -9.05 -12.22 -26.02
CA ASP A 22 -8.56 -10.83 -25.97
C ASP A 22 -7.79 -10.43 -24.69
N CYS A 23 -7.39 -11.41 -23.87
CA CYS A 23 -6.53 -11.24 -22.71
C CYS A 23 -5.08 -11.64 -23.04
N LYS A 24 -4.34 -10.73 -23.69
CA LYS A 24 -2.96 -10.95 -24.17
C LYS A 24 -1.96 -11.01 -23.01
N ILE A 25 -1.64 -12.22 -22.56
CA ILE A 25 -0.64 -12.47 -21.51
C ILE A 25 0.42 -13.42 -22.05
N ALA A 26 1.68 -12.98 -22.06
CA ALA A 26 2.80 -13.85 -22.45
C ALA A 26 3.20 -14.78 -21.29
N PRO A 27 3.57 -16.05 -21.55
CA PRO A 27 4.08 -16.96 -20.52
C PRO A 27 5.30 -16.39 -19.77
N SER A 28 6.18 -15.69 -20.49
CA SER A 28 7.35 -15.00 -19.90
C SER A 28 6.94 -13.93 -18.88
N THR A 29 5.89 -13.16 -19.17
CA THR A 29 5.32 -12.17 -18.23
C THR A 29 4.74 -12.85 -17.00
N TYR A 30 4.03 -13.97 -17.17
CA TYR A 30 3.54 -14.75 -16.05
C TYR A 30 4.69 -15.23 -15.14
N TYR A 31 5.72 -15.87 -15.70
CA TYR A 31 6.84 -16.38 -14.90
C TYR A 31 7.66 -15.26 -14.26
N ALA A 32 7.84 -14.13 -14.96
CA ALA A 32 8.48 -12.95 -14.39
C ALA A 32 7.70 -12.39 -13.20
N HIS A 33 6.37 -12.31 -13.31
CA HIS A 33 5.50 -11.86 -12.22
C HIS A 33 5.50 -12.86 -11.04
N HIS A 34 5.39 -14.16 -11.34
CA HIS A 34 5.46 -15.23 -10.34
C HIS A 34 6.80 -15.19 -9.58
N LYS A 35 7.93 -15.01 -10.29
CA LYS A 35 9.25 -14.87 -9.68
C LYS A 35 9.36 -13.65 -8.78
N ARG A 36 8.84 -12.49 -9.19
CA ARG A 36 8.82 -11.27 -8.35
C ARG A 36 7.98 -11.44 -7.08
N ARG A 37 6.92 -12.26 -7.12
CA ARG A 37 6.13 -12.59 -5.93
C ARG A 37 6.86 -13.56 -5.01
N ALA A 38 7.54 -14.56 -5.57
CA ALA A 38 8.28 -15.57 -4.81
C ALA A 38 9.55 -15.00 -4.16
N THR A 39 10.24 -14.07 -4.83
CA THR A 39 11.46 -13.44 -4.32
C THR A 39 11.21 -11.95 -4.07
N PRO A 40 10.87 -11.56 -2.83
CA PRO A 40 10.65 -10.15 -2.51
C PRO A 40 11.93 -9.35 -2.74
N SER A 41 11.79 -8.14 -3.27
CA SER A 41 12.93 -7.24 -3.45
C SER A 41 13.51 -6.82 -2.10
N ALA A 42 14.81 -6.47 -2.06
CA ALA A 42 15.45 -5.98 -0.84
C ALA A 42 14.69 -4.79 -0.19
N GLY A 43 14.07 -3.94 -1.00
CA GLY A 43 13.21 -2.85 -0.51
C GLY A 43 11.92 -3.34 0.16
N THR A 44 11.33 -4.43 -0.34
CA THR A 44 10.14 -5.07 0.25
C THR A 44 10.47 -5.73 1.58
N VAL A 45 11.61 -6.44 1.65
CA VAL A 45 12.11 -7.04 2.90
C VAL A 45 12.38 -5.95 3.95
N ARG A 46 13.08 -4.88 3.58
CA ARG A 46 13.33 -3.74 4.48
C ARG A 46 12.04 -3.08 4.95
N ALA A 47 11.05 -2.97 4.07
CA ALA A 47 9.74 -2.42 4.42
C ALA A 47 8.99 -3.30 5.42
N ALA A 48 9.05 -4.63 5.27
CA ALA A 48 8.46 -5.57 6.20
C ALA A 48 9.14 -5.50 7.58
N CYS A 49 10.47 -5.55 7.62
CA CYS A 49 11.23 -5.39 8.86
C CYS A 49 10.93 -4.05 9.55
N LEU A 50 10.85 -2.94 8.80
CA LEU A 50 10.49 -1.64 9.38
C LEU A 50 9.07 -1.63 9.97
N LYS A 51 8.12 -2.40 9.44
CA LYS A 51 6.77 -2.51 10.00
C LYS A 51 6.79 -3.21 11.36
N GLU A 52 7.63 -4.24 11.51
CA GLU A 52 7.80 -4.96 12.78
C GLU A 52 8.35 -4.01 13.86
N VAL A 53 9.45 -3.32 13.58
CA VAL A 53 10.04 -2.35 14.53
C VAL A 53 9.06 -1.22 14.89
N ILE A 54 8.31 -0.70 13.92
CA ILE A 54 7.27 0.32 14.18
C ILE A 54 6.20 -0.23 15.13
N SER A 55 5.79 -1.48 14.95
CA SER A 55 4.76 -2.11 15.77
C SER A 55 5.25 -2.35 17.20
N GLU A 56 6.50 -2.82 17.35
CA GLU A 56 7.13 -3.02 18.65
C GLU A 56 7.24 -1.71 19.45
N VAL A 57 7.74 -0.64 18.81
CA VAL A 57 7.82 0.69 19.44
C VAL A 57 6.44 1.23 19.80
N PHE A 58 5.43 0.98 18.97
CA PHE A 58 4.06 1.40 19.23
C PHE A 58 3.44 0.67 20.42
N GLU A 59 3.62 -0.65 20.52
CA GLU A 59 3.15 -1.44 21.66
C GLU A 59 3.90 -1.08 22.96
N ALA A 60 5.22 -0.88 22.89
CA ALA A 60 6.03 -0.48 24.04
C ALA A 60 5.62 0.88 24.64
N ASP A 61 5.09 1.79 23.82
CA ASP A 61 4.59 3.10 24.24
C ASP A 61 3.08 3.09 24.54
N TYR A 62 2.48 1.95 24.89
CA TYR A 62 1.05 1.85 25.21
C TYR A 62 0.15 2.38 24.08
N ARG A 63 0.60 2.28 22.83
CA ARG A 63 -0.13 2.72 21.64
C ARG A 63 -0.38 4.23 21.57
N VAL A 64 0.36 5.05 22.32
CA VAL A 64 0.17 6.51 22.36
C VAL A 64 0.92 7.20 21.24
N TYR A 65 2.12 6.74 20.87
CA TYR A 65 2.95 7.41 19.87
C TYR A 65 2.34 7.41 18.45
N GLY A 66 2.26 8.61 17.88
CA GLY A 66 2.04 8.84 16.46
C GLY A 66 3.33 8.87 15.66
N ALA A 67 3.22 8.99 14.34
CA ALA A 67 4.34 8.89 13.40
C ALA A 67 5.55 9.76 13.74
N ARG A 68 5.33 11.00 14.20
CA ARG A 68 6.43 11.89 14.59
C ARG A 68 7.23 11.35 15.78
N LYS A 69 6.56 10.76 16.77
CA LYS A 69 7.22 10.24 17.98
C LYS A 69 7.89 8.91 17.69
N ILE A 70 7.22 8.01 16.97
CA ILE A 70 7.82 6.76 16.47
C ILE A 70 9.06 7.05 15.62
N TRP A 71 8.98 8.01 14.70
CA TRP A 71 10.14 8.41 13.88
C TRP A 71 11.33 8.89 14.72
N ARG A 72 11.09 9.67 15.77
CA ARG A 72 12.17 10.09 16.68
C ARG A 72 12.76 8.90 17.43
N GLU A 73 11.92 8.00 17.92
CA GLU A 73 12.35 6.82 18.65
C GLU A 73 13.17 5.86 17.77
N LEU A 74 12.71 5.61 16.55
CA LEU A 74 13.46 4.84 15.54
C LEU A 74 14.84 5.45 15.26
N ASN A 75 14.95 6.78 15.13
CA ASN A 75 16.26 7.42 14.94
C ASN A 75 17.16 7.29 16.18
N ARG A 76 16.61 7.32 17.40
CA ARG A 76 17.39 7.08 18.64
C ARG A 76 17.92 5.65 18.71
N GLN A 77 17.15 4.70 18.17
CA GLN A 77 17.54 3.29 18.05
C GLN A 77 18.47 3.03 16.84
N GLY A 78 18.84 4.06 16.08
CA GLY A 78 19.77 3.96 14.95
C GLY A 78 19.12 3.63 13.60
N HIS A 79 17.78 3.55 13.52
CA HIS A 79 17.08 3.35 12.26
C HIS A 79 16.91 4.67 11.50
N VAL A 80 17.82 4.93 10.56
CA VAL A 80 17.76 6.14 9.70
C VAL A 80 16.66 5.97 8.65
N VAL A 81 15.46 6.46 8.96
CA VAL A 81 14.31 6.43 8.06
C VAL A 81 13.66 7.81 7.93
N ALA A 82 13.19 8.13 6.73
CA ALA A 82 12.42 9.35 6.50
C ALA A 82 11.08 9.29 7.25
N ARG A 83 10.63 10.42 7.81
CA ARG A 83 9.34 10.53 8.51
C ARG A 83 8.17 10.07 7.66
N CYS A 84 8.13 10.43 6.38
CA CYS A 84 7.07 10.03 5.45
C CYS A 84 7.02 8.50 5.24
N THR A 85 8.14 7.79 5.37
CA THR A 85 8.17 6.32 5.34
C THR A 85 7.47 5.75 6.56
N VAL A 86 7.75 6.28 7.76
CA VAL A 86 7.07 5.87 8.99
C VAL A 86 5.57 6.11 8.89
N GLU A 87 5.15 7.29 8.45
CA GLU A 87 3.74 7.64 8.25
C GLU A 87 3.03 6.67 7.28
N ARG A 88 3.67 6.36 6.15
CA ARG A 88 3.14 5.39 5.18
C ARG A 88 3.01 4.00 5.80
N ARG A 89 4.03 3.51 6.51
CA ARG A 89 4.00 2.18 7.14
C ARG A 89 2.96 2.09 8.25
N MET A 90 2.82 3.14 9.07
CA MET A 90 1.74 3.21 10.07
C MET A 90 0.36 3.14 9.42
N ARG A 91 0.15 3.85 8.29
CA ARG A 91 -1.12 3.79 7.55
C ARG A 91 -1.40 2.38 7.01
N GLU A 92 -0.39 1.72 6.44
CA GLU A 92 -0.51 0.33 5.97
C GLU A 92 -0.82 -0.66 7.10
N LEU A 93 -0.36 -0.38 8.33
CA LEU A 93 -0.63 -1.19 9.53
C LEU A 93 -1.94 -0.81 10.24
N GLY A 94 -2.61 0.28 9.84
CA GLY A 94 -3.78 0.81 10.55
C GLY A 94 -3.46 1.46 11.90
N ILE A 95 -2.18 1.73 12.18
CA ILE A 95 -1.73 2.29 13.45
C ILE A 95 -1.86 3.82 13.42
N THR A 96 -2.45 4.39 14.46
CA THR A 96 -2.53 5.84 14.65
C THR A 96 -2.24 6.18 16.10
N GLY A 97 -1.40 7.20 16.31
CA GLY A 97 -1.11 7.69 17.66
C GLY A 97 -2.29 8.42 18.29
N VAL A 98 -2.34 8.41 19.61
CA VAL A 98 -3.38 9.09 20.39
C VAL A 98 -3.19 10.60 20.28
N VAL A 99 -4.30 11.31 20.03
CA VAL A 99 -4.37 12.77 20.02
C VAL A 99 -5.33 13.20 21.12
N ARG A 100 -4.94 14.20 21.91
CA ARG A 100 -5.82 14.78 22.92
C ARG A 100 -6.83 15.71 22.23
N GLY A 101 -8.11 15.47 22.49
CA GLY A 101 -9.21 16.26 21.92
C GLY A 101 -9.85 15.64 20.68
N LYS A 102 -11.00 16.18 20.29
CA LYS A 102 -11.72 15.74 19.10
C LYS A 102 -11.01 16.25 17.84
N ARG A 103 -10.93 15.42 16.81
CA ARG A 103 -10.52 15.88 15.47
C ARG A 103 -11.51 16.95 15.01
N VAL A 104 -11.05 18.19 14.90
CA VAL A 104 -11.86 19.30 14.38
C VAL A 104 -11.83 19.20 12.86
N ILE A 105 -12.98 18.82 12.28
CA ILE A 105 -13.21 18.91 10.84
C ILE A 105 -13.96 20.21 10.64
N THR A 106 -13.24 21.26 10.23
CA THR A 106 -13.84 22.59 10.02
C THR A 106 -14.80 22.62 8.84
N THR A 107 -14.62 21.70 7.89
CA THR A 107 -15.37 21.65 6.65
C THR A 107 -15.62 20.19 6.27
N LEU A 108 -16.88 19.77 6.35
CA LEU A 108 -17.34 18.57 5.68
C LEU A 108 -17.74 18.99 4.26
N PRO A 109 -17.10 18.46 3.20
CA PRO A 109 -17.53 18.76 1.84
C PRO A 109 -18.99 18.32 1.70
N GLY A 110 -19.88 19.30 1.49
CA GLY A 110 -21.30 19.05 1.25
C GLY A 110 -21.47 18.23 -0.02
N GLY A 111 -22.25 17.17 0.07
CA GLY A 111 -22.71 16.44 -1.11
C GLY A 111 -23.49 17.42 -1.99
N GLN A 112 -22.90 17.76 -3.14
CA GLN A 112 -23.55 18.51 -4.22
C GLN A 112 -24.02 19.92 -3.84
N ALA A 113 -23.09 20.85 -3.65
CA ALA A 113 -23.39 22.21 -4.10
C ALA A 113 -23.40 22.18 -5.63
N GLY A 114 -24.56 22.41 -6.25
CA GLY A 114 -24.68 22.46 -7.71
C GLY A 114 -23.60 23.39 -8.29
N ARG A 115 -22.91 22.91 -9.33
CA ARG A 115 -21.91 23.71 -10.04
C ARG A 115 -22.59 25.01 -10.50
N ALA A 116 -21.97 26.15 -10.20
CA ALA A 116 -22.49 27.43 -10.68
C ALA A 116 -22.62 27.36 -12.22
N PRO A 117 -23.76 27.80 -12.78
CA PRO A 117 -23.96 27.76 -14.22
C PRO A 117 -22.88 28.61 -14.93
N ASP A 118 -22.32 28.07 -16.01
CA ASP A 118 -21.38 28.82 -16.84
C ASP A 118 -22.17 29.90 -17.57
N LEU A 119 -21.89 31.17 -17.26
CA LEU A 119 -22.55 32.32 -17.87
C LEU A 119 -21.84 32.80 -19.14
N VAL A 120 -20.77 32.09 -19.55
CA VAL A 120 -20.00 32.37 -20.75
C VAL A 120 -20.21 31.15 -21.65
N ASP A 121 -21.21 31.19 -22.52
CA ASP A 121 -21.51 30.15 -23.52
C ASP A 121 -20.27 29.83 -24.37
N ARG A 122 -19.47 28.88 -23.89
CA ARG A 122 -18.26 28.39 -24.54
C ARG A 122 -18.57 27.02 -25.13
N ASP A 123 -19.22 27.03 -26.28
CA ASP A 123 -19.25 25.91 -27.23
C ASP A 123 -18.02 25.95 -28.14
#